data_AF-A0A1Y6GE81-F1
#
_entry.id   AF-A0A1Y6GE81-F1
#
_cell.length_a   1.000
_cell.length_b   1.000
_cell.length_c   1.000
_cell.angle_alpha   90.00
_cell.angle_beta   90.00
_cell.angle_gamma   90.00
#
_symmetry.space_group_name_H-M   'P 1'
#
loop_
_entity.id
_entity.type
_entity.pdbx_description
1 polymer ?
#
loop_
_entity_poly.entity_id
_entity_poly.type
_entity_poly.pdbx_seq_one_letter_code
_entity_poly.pdbx_strand_id
1 'polypeptide(L)'
;MKKIVLTTLFALGLSTAAMAQAATDFASVDTDASGGVSFAEAQVAWPDLTEEAFTAADTDGNGELSAEEYDALVAASAAPAAQ
;
A
#
# COMPACT_ATOMS: atom_id res chain seq x y z
N MET A 1 39.19 -12.60 8.00
CA MET A 1 37.95 -12.66 8.82
C MET A 1 36.85 -11.88 8.11
N LYS A 2 35.58 -12.24 8.33
CA LYS A 2 34.37 -11.75 7.65
C LYS A 2 34.29 -10.23 7.44
N LYS A 3 33.93 -9.77 6.22
CA LYS A 3 33.14 -8.54 5.96
C LYS A 3 32.24 -8.69 4.74
N ILE A 4 30.96 -8.43 5.01
CA ILE A 4 29.74 -8.60 4.18
C ILE A 4 28.71 -7.63 4.83
N VAL A 5 27.72 -7.06 4.16
CA VAL A 5 27.13 -7.35 2.83
C VAL A 5 26.89 -6.04 2.05
N LEU A 6 26.65 -6.18 0.74
CA LEU A 6 25.66 -5.41 -0.04
C LEU A 6 25.96 -3.97 -0.51
N THR A 7 26.20 -3.91 -1.81
CA THR A 7 26.15 -2.75 -2.72
C THR A 7 24.79 -2.03 -2.71
N THR A 8 24.79 -0.79 -3.22
CA THR A 8 23.61 -0.05 -3.73
C THR A 8 22.53 0.33 -2.71
N LEU A 9 22.81 1.44 -2.04
CA LEU A 9 21.83 2.45 -1.62
C LEU A 9 20.74 2.65 -2.69
N PHE A 10 19.53 2.16 -2.44
CA PHE A 10 18.37 2.37 -3.32
C PHE A 10 17.81 3.77 -3.06
N ALA A 11 18.29 4.75 -3.82
CA ALA A 11 17.86 6.14 -3.70
C ALA A 11 16.52 6.37 -4.41
N LEU A 12 15.41 5.93 -3.80
CA LEU A 12 14.08 6.44 -4.13
C LEU A 12 13.79 7.69 -3.30
N GLY A 13 14.07 8.85 -3.90
CA GLY A 13 13.57 10.12 -3.40
C GLY A 13 12.11 10.31 -3.75
N LEU A 14 11.19 9.87 -2.87
CA LEU A 14 9.80 10.34 -2.88
C LEU A 14 9.63 11.39 -1.79
N SER A 15 9.90 12.65 -2.14
CA SER A 15 9.60 13.82 -1.31
C SER A 15 8.70 14.76 -2.08
N THR A 16 7.50 14.29 -2.43
CA THR A 16 6.44 15.10 -3.03
C THR A 16 5.09 14.71 -2.45
N ALA A 17 4.42 15.70 -1.87
CA ALA A 17 2.99 15.74 -1.58
C ALA A 17 2.42 14.59 -0.72
N ALA A 18 2.45 14.79 0.59
CA ALA A 18 1.38 14.30 1.46
C ALA A 18 0.07 15.01 1.08
N MET A 19 -0.59 14.52 0.03
CA MET A 19 -1.91 14.99 -0.37
C MET A 19 -2.94 14.00 0.21
N ALA A 20 -3.28 14.23 1.48
CA ALA A 20 -4.33 13.52 2.19
C ALA A 20 -5.71 13.82 1.57
N GLN A 21 -5.96 13.24 0.40
CA GLN A 21 -7.18 13.39 -0.37
C GLN A 21 -8.07 12.17 -0.21
N ALA A 22 -8.87 12.18 0.86
CA ALA A 22 -10.02 11.29 1.01
C ALA A 22 -9.73 9.80 0.74
N ALA A 23 -8.54 9.34 1.16
CA ALA A 23 -8.35 7.93 1.46
C ALA A 23 -9.46 7.52 2.44
N THR A 24 -10.15 6.42 2.16
CA THR A 24 -10.80 5.65 3.21
C THR A 24 -9.76 5.41 4.29
N ASP A 25 -10.01 5.91 5.49
CA ASP A 25 -9.01 5.89 6.55
C ASP A 25 -8.64 4.43 6.84
N PHE A 26 -7.34 4.09 6.84
CA PHE A 26 -6.88 2.70 7.00
C PHE A 26 -7.51 2.06 8.23
N ALA A 27 -7.59 2.79 9.35
CA ALA A 27 -8.18 2.33 10.60
C ALA A 27 -9.73 2.28 10.60
N SER A 28 -10.37 2.71 9.51
CA SER A 28 -11.80 2.48 9.25
C SER A 28 -12.05 1.28 8.33
N VAL A 29 -11.00 0.75 7.67
CA VAL A 29 -11.06 -0.43 6.81
C VAL A 29 -10.54 -1.67 7.56
N ASP A 30 -9.44 -1.55 8.30
CA ASP A 30 -8.97 -2.57 9.26
C ASP A 30 -9.90 -2.57 10.49
N THR A 31 -10.98 -3.35 10.38
CA THR A 31 -12.06 -3.43 11.37
C THR A 31 -11.75 -4.36 12.53
N ASP A 32 -10.83 -5.32 12.33
CA ASP A 32 -10.31 -6.20 13.39
C ASP A 32 -9.15 -5.56 14.18
N ALA A 33 -8.62 -4.42 13.69
CA ALA A 33 -7.41 -3.77 14.19
C ALA A 33 -6.18 -4.70 14.17
N SER A 34 -6.08 -5.50 13.09
CA SER A 34 -5.04 -6.48 12.84
C SER A 34 -3.67 -5.82 12.53
N GLY A 35 -3.69 -4.60 11.97
CA GLY A 35 -2.52 -3.92 11.42
C GLY A 35 -2.39 -4.06 9.89
N GLY A 36 -3.25 -4.85 9.26
CA GLY A 36 -3.36 -5.04 7.81
C GLY A 36 -4.81 -4.88 7.34
N VAL A 37 -5.00 -4.60 6.05
CA VAL A 37 -6.31 -4.59 5.40
C VAL A 37 -6.44 -5.86 4.56
N SER A 38 -7.26 -6.80 5.02
CA SER A 38 -7.52 -8.05 4.29
C SER A 38 -8.31 -7.79 3.00
N PHE A 39 -8.26 -8.70 2.01
CA PHE A 39 -9.02 -8.54 0.76
C PHE A 39 -10.54 -8.38 1.00
N ALA A 40 -11.08 -9.03 2.03
CA ALA A 40 -12.50 -8.89 2.39
C ALA A 40 -12.85 -7.47 2.87
N GLU A 41 -11.99 -6.87 3.70
CA GLU A 41 -12.15 -5.49 4.18
C GLU A 41 -11.90 -4.48 3.08
N ALA A 42 -10.87 -4.72 2.25
CA ALA A 42 -10.58 -3.92 1.07
C ALA A 42 -11.76 -3.90 0.10
N GLN A 43 -12.47 -5.03 -0.08
CA GLN A 43 -13.66 -5.14 -0.92
C GLN A 43 -14.91 -4.49 -0.31
N VAL A 44 -14.99 -4.35 1.03
CA VAL A 44 -16.04 -3.55 1.70
C VAL A 44 -15.81 -2.05 1.48
N ALA A 45 -14.55 -1.59 1.50
CA ALA A 45 -14.19 -0.20 1.20
C ALA A 45 -14.29 0.12 -0.30
N TRP A 46 -13.87 -0.81 -1.16
CA TRP A 46 -13.84 -0.70 -2.61
C TRP A 46 -14.46 -1.95 -3.26
N PRO A 47 -15.77 -1.96 -3.54
CA PRO A 47 -16.44 -3.10 -4.18
C PRO A 47 -15.95 -3.37 -5.62
N ASP A 48 -15.30 -2.39 -6.25
CA ASP A 48 -14.65 -2.51 -7.56
C ASP A 48 -13.19 -3.04 -7.48
N LEU A 49 -12.65 -3.29 -6.29
CA LEU A 49 -11.29 -3.82 -6.12
C LEU A 49 -11.23 -5.29 -6.53
N THR A 50 -10.49 -5.56 -7.60
CA THR A 50 -10.19 -6.93 -8.04
C THR A 50 -9.07 -7.54 -7.21
N GLU A 51 -9.09 -8.87 -7.06
CA GLU A 51 -8.03 -9.65 -6.42
C GLU A 51 -6.67 -9.37 -7.09
N GLU A 52 -6.62 -9.24 -8.42
CA GLU A 52 -5.41 -8.86 -9.16
C GLU A 52 -4.84 -7.49 -8.75
N ALA A 53 -5.70 -6.50 -8.46
CA ALA A 53 -5.26 -5.18 -8.01
C ALA A 53 -4.83 -5.17 -6.54
N PHE A 54 -5.46 -6.02 -5.72
CA PHE A 54 -5.05 -6.25 -4.33
C PHE A 54 -3.67 -6.94 -4.28
N THR A 55 -3.48 -8.05 -5.00
CA THR A 55 -2.19 -8.76 -5.15
C THR A 55 -1.11 -7.90 -5.82
N ALA A 56 -1.47 -6.86 -6.59
CA ALA A 56 -0.50 -5.91 -7.13
C ALA A 56 0.00 -4.89 -6.11
N ALA A 57 -0.68 -4.72 -4.97
CA ALA A 57 -0.27 -3.86 -3.86
C ALA A 57 0.30 -4.66 -2.67
N ASP A 58 -0.19 -5.88 -2.43
CA ASP A 58 0.38 -6.88 -1.52
C ASP A 58 1.74 -7.33 -2.09
N THR A 59 2.79 -6.64 -1.62
CA THR A 59 4.13 -6.70 -2.19
C THR A 59 5.00 -7.72 -1.46
N ASP A 60 4.69 -8.04 -0.20
CA ASP A 60 5.32 -9.13 0.55
C ASP A 60 4.63 -10.49 0.33
N GLY A 61 3.39 -10.51 -0.16
CA GLY A 61 2.63 -11.69 -0.55
C GLY A 61 1.96 -12.40 0.62
N ASN A 62 1.57 -11.66 1.66
CA ASN A 62 1.02 -12.22 2.90
C ASN A 62 -0.53 -12.38 2.87
N GLY A 63 -1.24 -11.71 1.95
CA GLY A 63 -2.71 -11.70 1.83
C GLY A 63 -3.43 -10.53 2.53
N GLU A 64 -2.72 -9.56 3.09
CA GLU A 64 -3.19 -8.36 3.80
C GLU A 64 -2.35 -7.12 3.41
N LEU A 65 -3.01 -6.00 3.09
CA LEU A 65 -2.28 -4.77 2.78
C LEU A 65 -1.82 -4.09 4.07
N SER A 66 -0.51 -4.02 4.29
CA SER A 66 0.06 -3.21 5.38
C SER A 66 -0.33 -1.73 5.21
N ALA A 67 -0.27 -0.93 6.27
CA ALA A 67 -0.56 0.51 6.17
C ALA A 67 0.30 1.24 5.11
N GLU A 68 1.55 0.83 4.92
CA GLU A 68 2.45 1.35 3.88
C GLU A 68 2.02 0.95 2.45
N GLU A 69 1.52 -0.27 2.27
CA GLU A 69 1.07 -0.81 0.97
C GLU A 69 -0.30 -0.25 0.58
N TYR A 70 -1.17 -0.05 1.57
CA TYR A 70 -2.43 0.65 1.43
C TYR A 70 -2.21 2.11 1.00
N ASP A 71 -1.32 2.85 1.67
CA ASP A 71 -0.98 4.22 1.27
C ASP A 71 -0.38 4.24 -0.16
N ALA A 72 0.45 3.26 -0.52
CA ALA A 72 0.98 3.12 -1.88
C ALA A 72 -0.12 2.84 -2.93
N LEU A 73 -1.11 1.97 -2.63
CA LEU A 73 -2.28 1.70 -3.48
C LEU A 73 -3.15 2.95 -3.66
N VAL A 74 -3.42 3.67 -2.57
CA VAL A 74 -4.20 4.91 -2.60
C VAL A 74 -3.44 6.01 -3.35
N ALA A 75 -2.13 6.15 -3.13
CA ALA A 75 -1.30 7.09 -3.87
C ALA A 75 -1.24 6.77 -5.37
N ALA A 76 -1.15 5.48 -5.75
CA ALA A 76 -1.17 5.05 -7.14
C ALA A 76 -2.52 5.30 -7.82
N SER A 77 -3.64 5.07 -7.12
CA SER A 77 -4.99 5.32 -7.63
C SER A 77 -5.40 6.81 -7.60
N ALA A 78 -4.83 7.60 -6.68
CA ALA A 78 -4.99 9.05 -6.59
C ALA A 78 -4.02 9.84 -7.51
N ALA A 79 -3.12 9.15 -8.22
CA ALA A 79 -2.21 9.74 -9.20
C ALA A 79 -2.61 9.58 -10.71
N PRO A 80 -3.88 9.75 -11.15
CA PRO A 80 -4.21 9.75 -12.57
C PRO A 80 -4.02 11.14 -13.21
N ALA A 81 -2.87 11.80 -12.97
CA ALA A 81 -2.56 13.12 -13.56
C ALA A 81 -1.05 13.52 -13.52
N ALA A 82 -0.18 12.71 -14.12
CA ALA A 82 1.19 13.14 -14.45
C ALA A 82 1.71 12.51 -15.76
N GLN A 83 0.94 12.73 -16.84
CA GLN A 83 1.40 12.65 -18.24
C GLN A 83 1.23 14.03 -18.88
#